data_AF-A0A0D3KWU4-F1
#
_entry.id   AF-A0A0D3KWU4-F1
#
_cell.length_a   1.000
_cell.length_b   1.000
_cell.length_c   1.000
_cell.angle_alpha   90.00
_cell.angle_beta   90.00
_cell.angle_gamma   90.00
#
_symmetry.space_group_name_H-M   'P 1'
#
loop_
_entity.id
_entity.type
_entity.pdbx_description
1 polymer ?
#
loop_
_entity_poly.entity_id
_entity_poly.type
_entity_poly.pdbx_seq_one_letter_code
_entity_poly.pdbx_strand_id
1 'polypeptide(L)'
;MRRTLGRSSGKNAAMTGGVHEHMRAWEPEEDLTILRLLGECAQSGLGPNWSRIAVSLPGRTVSSVRNRWQRIEKGRKLREAGHAFKNRCQRCGAPKRGHVCLAKLDQRASADAVAAAGLGQPTPPPPSQHRSPAPAPTPAPAPPPSAFKAFISHRE
;
A
#
# COMPACT_ATOMS: atom_id res chain seq x y z
N MET A 1 0.24 -61.37 12.54
CA MET A 1 -0.88 -60.43 12.27
C MET A 1 -0.90 -59.36 13.37
N ARG A 2 -0.27 -58.20 13.18
CA ARG A 2 -0.28 -57.10 14.15
C ARG A 2 -1.24 -56.01 13.67
N ARG A 3 -2.35 -55.82 14.39
CA ARG A 3 -3.35 -54.78 14.15
C ARG A 3 -2.78 -53.42 14.57
N THR A 4 -2.56 -52.51 13.63
CA THR A 4 -2.32 -51.10 13.93
C THR A 4 -3.67 -50.39 14.03
N LEU A 5 -3.97 -49.89 15.24
CA LEU A 5 -5.15 -49.09 15.52
C LEU A 5 -5.05 -47.72 14.82
N GLY A 6 -6.15 -47.32 14.20
CA GLY A 6 -6.29 -46.05 13.48
C GLY A 6 -6.02 -44.84 14.36
N ARG A 7 -5.20 -43.92 13.84
CA ARG A 7 -4.96 -42.63 14.46
C ARG A 7 -6.15 -41.72 14.14
N SER A 8 -6.98 -41.51 15.15
CA SER A 8 -8.19 -40.69 15.09
C SER A 8 -7.89 -39.27 14.60
N SER A 9 -8.67 -38.81 13.61
CA SER A 9 -8.60 -37.50 13.00
C SER A 9 -9.05 -36.44 14.00
N GLY A 10 -8.09 -35.68 14.53
CA GLY A 10 -8.35 -34.59 15.48
C GLY A 10 -8.99 -33.39 14.79
N LYS A 11 -10.32 -33.27 14.94
CA LYS A 11 -11.11 -32.03 15.07
C LYS A 11 -10.36 -30.72 14.78
N ASN A 12 -10.68 -30.11 13.64
CA ASN A 12 -10.31 -28.75 13.26
C ASN A 12 -10.82 -27.76 14.32
N ALA A 13 -9.95 -27.34 15.23
CA ALA A 13 -10.23 -26.24 16.14
C ALA A 13 -10.27 -24.94 15.34
N ALA A 14 -11.44 -24.33 15.23
CA ALA A 14 -11.60 -22.99 14.70
C ALA A 14 -10.83 -22.01 15.61
N MET A 15 -9.66 -21.55 15.16
CA MET A 15 -8.92 -20.50 15.84
C MET A 15 -9.67 -19.16 15.72
N THR A 16 -10.38 -18.77 16.77
CA THR A 16 -10.90 -17.41 16.94
C THR A 16 -9.71 -16.47 17.11
N GLY A 17 -9.43 -15.68 16.07
CA GLY A 17 -8.38 -14.67 16.09
C GLY A 17 -8.74 -13.57 17.08
N GLY A 18 -8.27 -13.69 18.32
CA GLY A 18 -8.38 -12.65 19.33
C GLY A 18 -7.73 -11.35 18.87
N VAL A 19 -8.27 -10.22 19.32
CA VAL A 19 -7.63 -8.90 19.16
C VAL A 19 -6.40 -8.91 20.05
N HIS A 20 -5.21 -9.05 19.47
CA HIS A 20 -3.98 -8.88 20.24
C HIS A 20 -3.82 -7.38 20.49
N GLU A 21 -4.28 -6.91 21.66
CA GLU A 21 -4.27 -5.50 22.10
C GLU A 21 -2.89 -4.82 22.02
N HIS A 22 -1.82 -5.61 21.87
CA HIS A 22 -0.43 -5.14 21.73
C HIS A 22 0.17 -5.33 20.32
N MET A 23 -0.64 -5.50 19.26
CA MET A 23 -0.11 -5.50 17.88
C MET A 23 0.19 -4.08 17.37
N ARG A 24 1.33 -3.52 17.79
CA ARG A 24 1.87 -2.29 17.20
C ARG A 24 2.12 -2.50 15.69
N ALA A 25 1.42 -1.75 14.85
CA ALA A 25 1.61 -1.77 13.40
C ALA A 25 3.04 -1.36 13.02
N TRP A 26 3.57 -1.91 11.93
CA TRP A 26 4.88 -1.51 11.39
C TRP A 26 4.78 -0.17 10.69
N GLU A 27 5.63 0.76 11.10
CA GLU A 27 5.78 2.05 10.47
C GLU A 27 6.83 1.97 9.34
N PRO A 28 6.64 2.72 8.24
CA PRO A 28 7.57 2.68 7.12
C PRO A 28 8.98 3.19 7.47
N GLU A 29 9.13 4.03 8.49
CA GLU A 29 10.41 4.50 9.02
C GLU A 29 11.22 3.34 9.62
N GLU A 30 10.53 2.45 10.33
CA GLU A 30 11.11 1.23 10.87
C GLU A 30 11.56 0.31 9.71
N ASP A 31 10.73 0.18 8.67
CA ASP A 31 11.07 -0.61 7.48
C ASP A 31 12.31 -0.08 6.75
N LEU A 32 12.46 1.24 6.64
CA LEU A 32 13.64 1.86 6.04
C LEU A 32 14.90 1.59 6.87
N THR A 33 14.79 1.67 8.20
CA THR A 33 15.89 1.33 9.12
C THR A 33 16.35 -0.12 8.92
N ILE A 34 15.40 -1.06 8.79
CA ILE A 34 15.71 -2.47 8.49
C ILE A 34 16.46 -2.61 7.17
N LEU A 35 15.95 -2.00 6.10
CA LEU A 35 16.52 -2.12 4.75
C LEU A 35 17.92 -1.50 4.67
N ARG A 36 18.12 -0.33 5.30
CA ARG A 36 19.40 0.36 5.37
C ARG A 36 20.46 -0.49 6.08
N LEU A 37 20.19 -0.91 7.32
CA LEU A 37 21.16 -1.65 8.11
C LEU A 37 21.48 -3.02 7.51
N LEU A 38 20.52 -3.66 6.84
CA LEU A 38 20.78 -4.88 6.07
C LEU A 38 21.71 -4.63 4.88
N GLY A 39 21.53 -3.53 4.16
CA GLY A 39 22.43 -3.11 3.08
C GLY A 39 23.86 -2.89 3.59
N GLU A 40 24.02 -2.19 4.71
CA GLU A 40 25.32 -1.96 5.35
C GLU A 40 26.00 -3.27 5.79
N CYS A 41 25.24 -4.21 6.37
CA CYS A 41 25.78 -5.54 6.73
C CYS A 41 26.24 -6.30 5.48
N ALA A 42 25.38 -6.35 4.45
CA ALA A 42 25.68 -7.06 3.21
C ALA A 42 26.93 -6.54 2.50
N GLN A 43 27.13 -5.21 2.48
CA GLN A 43 28.34 -4.58 1.94
C GLN A 43 29.60 -4.95 2.72
N SER A 44 29.47 -5.19 4.02
CA SER A 44 30.59 -5.58 4.89
C SER A 44 30.95 -7.07 4.78
N GLY A 45 30.29 -7.84 3.92
CA GLY A 45 30.46 -9.30 3.79
C GLY A 45 29.91 -10.11 4.98
N LEU A 46 29.39 -9.42 6.00
CA LEU A 46 28.77 -10.01 7.17
C LEU A 46 27.28 -10.22 6.84
N GLY A 47 26.79 -11.44 7.00
CA GLY A 47 25.37 -11.74 6.80
C GLY A 47 24.43 -10.87 7.67
N PRO A 48 23.10 -11.03 7.52
CA PRO A 48 22.14 -10.16 8.20
C PRO A 48 22.24 -10.28 9.73
N ASN A 49 22.75 -9.23 10.38
CA ASN A 49 22.87 -9.17 11.84
C ASN A 49 21.57 -8.62 12.45
N TRP A 50 20.58 -9.50 12.63
CA TRP A 50 19.26 -9.14 13.15
C TRP A 50 19.31 -8.53 14.55
N SER A 51 20.25 -8.96 15.39
CA SER A 51 20.41 -8.43 16.75
C SER A 51 20.81 -6.96 16.71
N ARG A 52 21.79 -6.60 15.88
CA ARG A 52 22.20 -5.20 15.67
C ARG A 52 21.05 -4.35 15.16
N ILE A 53 20.24 -4.87 14.22
CA ILE A 53 19.11 -4.13 13.65
C ILE A 53 18.02 -3.89 14.69
N ALA A 54 17.72 -4.88 15.54
CA ALA A 54 16.71 -4.76 16.58
C ALA A 54 17.06 -3.71 17.65
N VAL A 55 18.35 -3.50 17.93
CA VAL A 55 18.81 -2.43 18.85
C VAL A 55 18.40 -1.04 18.35
N SER A 56 18.38 -0.83 17.02
CA SER A 56 17.94 0.43 16.42
C SER A 56 16.42 0.61 16.35
N LEU A 57 15.63 -0.37 16.79
CA LEU A 57 14.18 -0.38 16.70
C LEU A 57 13.54 -0.62 18.08
N PRO A 58 13.34 0.44 18.88
CA PRO A 58 12.79 0.30 20.23
C PRO A 58 11.39 -0.31 20.19
N GLY A 59 11.15 -1.28 21.08
CA GLY A 59 9.87 -2.00 21.14
C GLY A 59 9.69 -3.08 20.07
N ARG A 60 10.71 -3.39 19.26
CA ARG A 60 10.71 -4.53 18.33
C ARG A 60 11.70 -5.60 18.79
N THR A 61 11.30 -6.86 18.67
CA THR A 61 12.18 -8.01 18.94
C THR A 61 12.91 -8.45 17.68
N VAL A 62 14.06 -9.12 17.85
CA VAL A 62 14.86 -9.68 16.74
C VAL A 62 14.01 -10.55 15.80
N SER A 63 13.15 -11.41 16.37
CA SER A 63 12.23 -12.25 15.60
C SER A 63 11.21 -11.42 14.82
N SER A 64 10.68 -10.36 15.42
CA SER A 64 9.72 -9.45 14.76
C SER A 64 10.36 -8.76 13.55
N VAL A 65 11.59 -8.26 13.70
CA VAL A 65 12.38 -7.61 12.64
C VAL A 65 12.63 -8.57 11.48
N ARG A 66 13.13 -9.78 11.77
CA ARG A 66 13.36 -10.82 10.74
C ARG A 66 12.07 -11.14 9.98
N ASN A 67 10.97 -11.37 10.71
CA ASN A 67 9.66 -11.67 10.13
C ASN A 67 9.16 -10.53 9.24
N ARG A 68 9.38 -9.28 9.65
CA ARG A 68 9.00 -8.11 8.86
C ARG A 68 9.76 -8.07 7.56
N TRP A 69 11.09 -8.19 7.61
CA TRP A 69 11.92 -8.23 6.41
C TRP A 69 11.50 -9.36 5.46
N GLN A 70 11.28 -10.58 5.96
CA GLN A 70 10.82 -11.69 5.13
C GLN A 70 9.49 -11.38 4.40
N ARG A 71 8.57 -10.65 5.04
CA ARG A 71 7.33 -10.20 4.38
C ARG A 71 7.60 -9.17 3.29
N ILE A 72 8.50 -8.21 3.53
CA ILE A 72 8.92 -7.20 2.53
C ILE A 72 9.56 -7.90 1.33
N GLU A 73 10.55 -8.75 1.59
CA GLU A 73 11.30 -9.50 0.58
C GLU A 73 10.39 -10.39 -0.26
N LYS A 74 9.49 -11.16 0.39
CA LYS A 74 8.49 -11.98 -0.31
C LYS A 74 7.55 -11.12 -1.14
N GLY A 75 7.14 -9.96 -0.64
CA GLY A 75 6.34 -9.00 -1.40
C GLY A 75 7.05 -8.50 -2.64
N ARG A 76 8.35 -8.18 -2.52
CA ARG A 76 9.19 -7.74 -3.64
C ARG A 76 9.32 -8.81 -4.72
N LYS A 77 9.72 -10.03 -4.34
CA LYS A 77 9.85 -11.17 -5.26
C LYS A 77 8.55 -11.48 -6.00
N LEU A 78 7.42 -11.43 -5.30
CA LEU A 78 6.11 -11.67 -5.93
C LEU A 78 5.74 -10.57 -6.94
N ARG A 79 6.14 -9.31 -6.71
CA ARG A 79 5.96 -8.21 -7.68
C ARG A 79 6.86 -8.39 -8.89
N GLU A 80 8.13 -8.73 -8.67
CA GLU A 80 9.11 -9.00 -9.73
C GLU A 80 8.65 -10.18 -10.61
N ALA A 81 8.07 -11.22 -10.02
CA ALA A 81 7.50 -12.37 -10.73
C ALA A 81 6.10 -12.10 -11.33
N GLY A 82 5.59 -10.87 -11.30
CA GLY A 82 4.34 -10.49 -11.95
C GLY A 82 3.06 -11.04 -11.32
N HIS A 83 3.10 -11.49 -10.05
CA HIS A 83 1.90 -12.00 -9.40
C HIS A 83 0.89 -10.88 -9.14
N ALA A 84 -0.38 -11.13 -9.48
CA ALA A 84 -1.46 -10.21 -9.19
C ALA A 84 -1.78 -10.17 -7.68
N PHE A 85 -1.99 -8.97 -7.14
CA PHE A 85 -2.39 -8.76 -5.75
C PHE A 85 -3.78 -8.13 -5.67
N LYS A 86 -4.67 -8.78 -4.93
CA LYS A 86 -6.05 -8.29 -4.70
C LYS A 86 -6.09 -7.10 -3.73
N ASN A 87 -5.22 -7.10 -2.72
CA ASN A 87 -5.20 -6.09 -1.67
C ASN A 87 -4.22 -4.96 -2.00
N ARG A 88 -4.74 -3.73 -2.12
CA ARG A 88 -3.97 -2.51 -2.34
C ARG A 88 -3.87 -1.66 -1.07
N CYS A 89 -2.80 -0.90 -0.95
CA CYS A 89 -2.65 0.11 0.09
C CYS A 89 -3.62 1.25 -0.18
N GLN A 90 -4.43 1.63 0.82
CA GLN A 90 -5.40 2.72 0.66
C GLN A 90 -4.74 4.10 0.53
N ARG A 91 -3.46 4.22 0.91
CA ARG A 91 -2.72 5.49 0.87
C ARG A 91 -1.99 5.74 -0.45
N CYS A 92 -1.37 4.70 -1.02
CA CYS A 92 -0.55 4.84 -2.23
C CYS A 92 -0.97 3.92 -3.39
N GLY A 93 -2.00 3.08 -3.22
CA GLY A 93 -2.47 2.15 -4.27
C GLY A 93 -1.55 0.95 -4.55
N ALA A 94 -0.33 0.92 -4.00
CA ALA A 94 0.62 -0.17 -4.19
C ALA A 94 0.12 -1.50 -3.58
N PRO A 95 0.56 -2.66 -4.08
CA PRO A 95 0.20 -3.96 -3.49
C PRO A 95 0.51 -4.04 -1.99
N LYS A 96 -0.48 -4.32 -1.15
CA LYS A 96 -0.34 -4.28 0.31
C LYS A 96 0.70 -5.28 0.85
N ARG A 97 0.91 -6.39 0.14
CA ARG A 97 1.81 -7.46 0.56
C ARG A 97 3.27 -7.02 0.50
N GLY A 98 3.88 -6.84 1.69
CA GLY A 98 5.31 -6.56 1.80
C GLY A 98 5.74 -5.25 1.13
N HIS A 99 4.83 -4.27 1.05
CA HIS A 99 5.20 -2.93 0.62
C HIS A 99 5.63 -2.08 1.82
N VAL A 100 6.58 -1.19 1.55
CA VAL A 100 6.94 -0.07 2.41
C VAL A 100 6.24 1.16 1.82
N CYS A 101 5.35 1.79 2.59
CA CYS A 101 4.51 2.87 2.08
C CYS A 101 5.24 4.22 2.17
N LEU A 102 5.86 4.66 1.08
CA LEU A 102 6.57 5.95 1.04
C LEU A 102 5.63 7.15 1.23
N ALA A 103 4.39 7.06 0.72
CA ALA A 103 3.38 8.10 0.96
C ALA A 103 2.99 8.25 2.45
N LYS A 104 3.21 7.21 3.27
CA LYS A 104 3.00 7.31 4.72
C LYS A 104 4.16 8.03 5.42
N LEU A 105 5.39 7.91 4.90
CA LEU A 105 6.56 8.65 5.39
C LEU A 105 6.38 10.16 5.16
N ASP A 106 5.99 10.55 3.95
CA ASP A 106 5.84 11.96 3.56
C ASP A 106 4.81 12.70 4.43
N GLN A 107 3.69 12.04 4.72
CA GLN A 107 2.65 12.56 5.62
C GLN A 107 3.14 12.68 7.08
N ARG A 108 4.01 11.78 7.54
CA ARG A 108 4.60 11.86 8.88
C ARG A 108 5.61 13.01 8.95
N ALA A 109 6.50 13.11 7.97
CA ALA A 109 7.46 14.21 7.88
C ALA A 109 6.75 15.58 7.85
N SER A 110 5.63 15.67 7.12
CA SER A 110 4.78 16.87 7.11
C SER A 110 4.13 17.14 8.48
N ALA A 111 3.66 16.11 9.18
CA ALA A 111 3.09 16.26 10.52
C ALA A 111 4.14 16.66 11.57
N ASP A 112 5.35 16.09 11.49
CA ASP A 112 6.47 16.44 12.37
C ASP A 112 6.96 17.86 12.10
N ALA A 113 6.98 18.30 10.84
CA ALA A 113 7.30 19.69 10.47
C ALA A 113 6.26 20.68 11.03
N VAL A 114 4.96 20.35 10.95
CA VAL A 114 3.88 21.17 11.53
C VAL A 114 3.97 21.20 13.06
N ALA A 115 4.31 20.07 13.71
CA ALA A 115 4.50 20.00 15.15
C ALA A 115 5.73 20.77 15.65
N ALA A 116 6.84 20.73 14.89
CA ALA A 116 8.06 21.48 15.19
C ALA A 116 7.88 23.00 14.98
N ALA A 117 6.99 23.40 14.07
CA ALA A 117 6.70 24.80 13.76
C ALA A 117 5.69 25.48 14.73
N GLY A 118 5.53 24.98 15.95
CA GLY A 118 4.52 25.42 16.91
C GLY A 118 4.55 26.89 17.33
N LEU A 119 4.07 27.79 16.45
CA LEU A 119 3.37 29.05 16.70
C LEU A 119 2.47 29.34 15.48
N GLY A 120 1.16 29.30 15.68
CA GLY A 120 0.17 29.83 14.73
C GLY A 120 -0.68 28.76 14.08
N GLN A 121 -1.98 28.86 14.31
CA GLN A 121 -3.03 28.15 13.58
C GLN A 121 -2.76 28.20 12.06
N PRO A 122 -3.14 27.17 11.27
CA PRO A 122 -3.33 27.39 9.85
C PRO A 122 -4.42 28.46 9.73
N THR A 123 -4.05 29.66 9.29
CA THR A 123 -5.04 30.66 8.89
C THR A 123 -5.92 30.00 7.84
N PRO A 124 -7.26 30.00 8.01
CA PRO A 124 -8.12 29.57 6.91
C PRO A 124 -7.79 30.45 5.70
N PRO A 125 -7.72 29.89 4.48
CA PRO A 125 -7.60 30.71 3.29
C PRO A 125 -8.73 31.75 3.31
N PRO A 126 -8.48 33.00 2.88
CA PRO A 126 -9.54 34.01 2.82
C PRO A 126 -10.73 33.44 2.04
N PRO A 127 -11.98 33.73 2.43
CA PRO A 127 -13.15 33.26 1.70
C PRO A 127 -12.96 33.66 0.24
N SER A 128 -12.91 32.66 -0.63
CA SER A 128 -12.95 32.85 -2.08
C SER A 128 -14.14 33.75 -2.34
N GLN A 129 -13.85 34.98 -2.73
CA GLN A 129 -14.87 35.88 -3.24
C GLN A 129 -15.60 35.11 -4.33
N HIS A 130 -16.90 34.95 -4.13
CA HIS A 130 -17.81 34.36 -5.10
C HIS A 130 -17.52 34.98 -6.47
N ARG A 131 -16.73 34.30 -7.30
CA ARG A 131 -16.79 34.51 -8.73
C ARG A 131 -18.06 33.81 -9.18
N SER A 132 -19.06 34.63 -9.48
CA SER A 132 -20.26 34.22 -10.18
C SER A 132 -19.91 33.24 -11.31
N PRO A 133 -20.66 32.15 -11.47
CA PRO A 133 -20.43 31.26 -12.61
C PRO A 133 -20.67 32.06 -13.89
N ALA A 134 -19.66 32.05 -14.78
CA ALA A 134 -19.86 32.48 -16.16
C ALA A 134 -20.94 31.58 -16.80
N PRO A 135 -21.85 32.13 -17.62
CA PRO A 135 -22.87 31.31 -18.28
C PRO A 135 -22.22 30.30 -19.23
N ALA A 136 -22.74 29.07 -19.19
CA ALA A 136 -22.30 27.98 -20.04
C ALA A 136 -22.38 28.36 -21.54
N PRO A 137 -21.45 27.88 -22.39
CA PRO A 137 -21.63 27.98 -23.83
C PRO A 137 -22.82 27.12 -24.26
N THR A 138 -23.79 27.75 -24.91
CA THR A 138 -24.92 27.10 -25.56
C THR A 138 -24.46 26.05 -26.58
N PRO A 139 -25.04 24.84 -26.62
CA PRO A 139 -24.73 23.88 -27.67
C PRO A 139 -25.30 24.37 -29.02
N ALA A 140 -24.48 24.27 -30.08
CA ALA A 140 -24.90 24.51 -31.45
C ALA A 140 -25.98 23.49 -31.88
N PRO A 141 -26.94 23.87 -32.74
CA PRO A 141 -27.97 22.95 -33.22
C PRO A 141 -27.37 21.88 -34.16
N ALA A 142 -27.83 20.64 -34.00
CA ALA A 142 -27.47 19.52 -34.85
C ALA A 142 -27.89 19.73 -36.31
N PRO A 143 -27.12 19.23 -37.30
CA PRO A 143 -27.53 19.25 -38.70
C PRO A 143 -28.70 18.28 -38.96
N PRO A 144 -29.58 18.58 -39.93
CA PRO A 144 -30.73 17.75 -40.25
C PRO A 144 -30.32 16.40 -40.85
N PRO A 145 -31.15 15.34 -40.72
CA PRO A 145 -30.87 14.04 -41.31
C PRO A 145 -30.89 14.14 -42.84
N SER A 146 -29.82 13.65 -43.48
CA SER A 146 -29.75 13.49 -44.92
C SER A 146 -30.72 12.40 -45.35
N ALA A 147 -31.88 12.81 -45.85
CA ALA A 147 -32.88 11.92 -46.41
C ALA A 147 -32.45 11.48 -47.82
N PHE A 148 -32.34 10.17 -47.96
CA PHE A 148 -32.66 9.36 -49.14
C PHE A 148 -32.12 9.80 -50.51
N LYS A 149 -31.33 8.88 -51.12
CA LYS A 149 -31.63 8.36 -52.46
C LYS A 149 -30.96 7.00 -52.66
N ALA A 150 -31.72 5.94 -52.39
CA ALA A 150 -31.56 4.69 -53.12
C ALA A 150 -32.03 4.96 -54.56
N PHE A 151 -31.10 5.00 -55.51
CA PHE A 151 -31.43 4.95 -56.92
C PHE A 151 -30.88 3.63 -57.46
N ILE A 152 -31.79 2.66 -57.57
CA ILE A 152 -31.63 1.52 -58.45
C ILE A 152 -31.58 2.08 -59.87
N SER A 153 -30.51 1.79 -60.61
CA SER A 153 -30.56 1.86 -62.06
C SER A 153 -30.03 0.54 -62.63
N HIS A 154 -30.98 -0.21 -63.17
CA HIS A 154 -30.80 -1.21 -64.21
C HIS A 154 -29.92 -0.67 -65.36
N ARG A 155 -29.12 -1.56 -65.95
CA ARG A 155 -28.78 -1.68 -67.39
C ARG A 155 -28.15 -3.06 -67.54
N GLU A 156 -28.88 -4.02 -68.11
CA GLU A 156 -28.88 -4.36 -69.55
C GLU A 156 -27.49 -4.75 -70.06
#